data_AF-A0A0R3WZ36-F1
#
_entry.id   AF-A0A0R3WZ36-F1
#
_cell.length_a   1.000
_cell.length_b   1.000
_cell.length_c   1.000
_cell.angle_alpha   90.00
_cell.angle_beta   90.00
_cell.angle_gamma   90.00
#
_symmetry.space_group_name_H-M   'P 1'
#
loop_
_entity.id
_entity.type
_entity.pdbx_description
1 polymer ?
#
loop_
_entity_poly.entity_id
_entity_poly.type
_entity_poly.pdbx_seq_one_letter_code
_entity_poly.pdbx_strand_id
1 'polypeptide(L)'
;MALNFEAYLCTKINPLYCYKGHTYCDCSDDAYNHEVFSGNALLDKVIASRRERFIKRPTNTFGQFETPCSNVMAEFVRMADDTKTEDLEKLFFRIWKLRKPGLVLSLHGSVPTAKASQKRCYGLIFGVLQKTRKFQSIPSFSCRMINETHQRIHESLKIGA
;
A
#
# COMPACT_ATOMS: atom_id res chain seq x y z
N MET A 1 -23.79 4.44 -6.35
CA MET A 1 -23.50 3.86 -5.02
C MET A 1 -22.09 4.26 -4.67
N ALA A 2 -21.88 5.09 -3.65
CA ALA A 2 -20.54 5.50 -3.24
C ALA A 2 -19.91 4.39 -2.37
N LEU A 3 -18.71 3.94 -2.73
CA LEU A 3 -17.94 3.01 -1.89
C LEU A 3 -17.10 3.85 -0.93
N ASN A 4 -17.48 3.81 0.35
CA ASN A 4 -16.79 4.53 1.42
C ASN A 4 -15.78 3.58 2.07
N PHE A 5 -14.62 3.41 1.42
CA PHE A 5 -13.52 2.71 2.07
C PHE A 5 -13.04 3.52 3.27
N GLU A 6 -12.79 2.83 4.38
CA GLU A 6 -12.24 3.44 5.58
C GLU A 6 -10.77 3.10 5.71
N ALA A 7 -10.00 3.97 6.36
CA ALA A 7 -8.63 3.73 6.76
C ALA A 7 -8.45 4.09 8.24
N TYR A 8 -7.50 3.43 8.91
CA TYR A 8 -7.12 3.78 10.26
C TYR A 8 -6.29 5.06 10.27
N LEU A 9 -6.68 6.00 11.14
CA LEU A 9 -5.93 7.21 11.43
C LEU A 9 -5.40 7.19 12.85
N CYS A 10 -4.13 7.55 13.01
CA CYS A 10 -3.45 7.61 14.29
C CYS A 10 -3.87 8.86 15.07
N THR A 11 -4.56 8.68 16.20
CA THR A 11 -5.03 9.76 17.08
C THR A 11 -4.01 10.21 18.12
N LYS A 12 -2.97 9.41 18.33
CA LYS A 12 -1.93 9.67 19.32
C LYS A 12 -0.57 9.56 18.67
N ILE A 13 0.01 10.72 18.39
CA ILE A 13 1.38 10.83 17.90
C ILE A 13 2.31 10.32 19.01
N ASN A 14 3.02 9.25 18.73
CA ASN A 14 4.02 8.66 19.60
C ASN A 14 5.32 8.50 18.81
N PRO A 15 6.20 9.52 18.79
CA PRO A 15 7.47 9.46 18.07
C PRO A 15 8.33 8.29 18.54
N LEU A 16 8.77 7.43 17.62
CA LEU A 16 9.51 6.21 17.95
C LEU A 16 10.94 6.22 17.43
N TYR A 17 11.17 6.63 16.19
CA TYR A 17 12.50 6.60 15.58
C TYR A 17 12.70 7.70 14.56
N CYS A 18 13.96 8.07 14.32
CA CYS A 18 14.35 9.06 13.33
C CYS A 18 15.13 8.40 12.19
N TYR A 19 14.78 8.70 10.94
CA TYR A 19 15.47 8.21 9.76
C TYR A 19 15.52 9.28 8.67
N LYS A 20 16.72 9.54 8.13
CA LYS A 20 16.99 10.54 7.09
C LYS A 20 16.39 11.94 7.39
N GLY A 21 16.48 12.38 8.64
CA GLY A 21 15.96 13.70 9.05
C GLY A 21 14.45 13.75 9.31
N HIS A 22 13.73 12.64 9.16
CA HIS A 22 12.32 12.53 9.50
C HIS A 22 12.13 11.76 10.81
N THR A 23 11.24 12.25 11.66
CA THR A 23 10.82 11.56 12.89
C THR A 23 9.53 10.79 12.59
N TYR A 24 9.53 9.49 12.82
CA TYR A 24 8.38 8.63 12.56
C TYR A 24 7.67 8.29 13.87
N CYS A 25 6.35 8.33 13.82
CA CYS A 25 5.49 7.80 14.87
C CYS A 25 5.56 6.27 14.88
N ASP A 26 5.20 5.66 15.99
CA ASP A 26 5.06 4.21 16.11
C ASP A 26 3.93 3.64 15.20
N CYS A 27 3.12 4.48 14.53
CA CYS A 27 2.24 4.05 13.43
C CYS A 27 2.93 4.07 12.05
N SER A 28 4.25 4.33 12.01
CA SER A 28 5.09 4.46 10.81
C SER A 28 4.81 5.66 9.91
N ASP A 29 3.88 6.54 10.28
CA ASP A 29 3.71 7.84 9.61
C ASP A 29 4.71 8.87 10.16
N ASP A 30 5.05 9.87 9.34
CA ASP A 30 5.85 11.02 9.80
C ASP A 30 5.11 11.73 10.95
N ALA A 31 5.80 11.89 12.07
CA ALA A 31 5.25 12.41 13.32
C ALA A 31 4.74 13.86 13.17
N TYR A 32 5.30 14.64 12.25
CA TYR A 32 4.91 16.02 12.00
C TYR A 32 3.83 16.16 10.92
N ASN A 33 3.64 15.12 10.10
CA ASN A 33 2.63 15.10 9.03
C ASN A 33 1.42 14.22 9.36
N HIS A 34 1.10 14.01 10.64
CA HIS A 34 -0.13 13.33 11.02
C HIS A 34 -1.35 14.12 10.54
N GLU A 35 -2.35 13.40 10.02
CA GLU A 35 -3.60 14.01 9.58
C GLU A 35 -4.31 14.72 10.74
N VAL A 36 -4.71 15.97 10.50
CA VAL A 36 -5.43 16.79 11.48
C VAL A 36 -6.91 16.39 11.48
N PHE A 37 -7.47 16.09 12.65
CA PHE A 37 -8.83 15.56 12.75
C PHE A 37 -9.92 16.58 12.45
N SER A 38 -9.92 17.70 13.18
CA SER A 38 -10.98 18.71 13.10
C SER A 38 -10.45 20.11 12.82
N GLY A 39 -9.15 20.34 13.03
CA GLY A 39 -8.53 21.67 13.02
C GLY A 39 -8.91 22.51 14.25
N ASN A 40 -9.75 21.96 15.15
CA ASN A 40 -10.13 22.59 16.41
C ASN A 40 -9.33 21.97 17.55
N ALA A 41 -8.45 22.77 18.16
CA ALA A 41 -7.54 22.31 19.20
C ALA A 41 -8.22 21.65 20.41
N LEU A 42 -9.46 22.03 20.76
CA LEU A 42 -10.19 21.39 21.86
C LEU A 42 -10.68 19.99 21.46
N LEU A 43 -11.25 19.86 20.26
CA LEU A 43 -11.73 18.58 19.76
C LEU A 43 -10.57 17.62 19.50
N ASP A 44 -9.46 18.11 18.95
CA ASP A 44 -8.27 17.31 18.69
C ASP A 44 -7.66 16.78 20.02
N LYS A 45 -7.66 17.60 21.08
CA LYS A 45 -7.26 17.15 22.43
C LYS A 45 -8.19 16.07 22.99
N VAL A 46 -9.50 16.19 22.79
CA VAL A 46 -10.48 15.19 23.23
C VAL A 46 -10.31 13.88 22.46
N ILE A 47 -9.98 13.94 21.16
CA ILE A 47 -9.71 12.75 20.36
C ILE A 47 -8.41 12.08 20.84
N ALA A 48 -7.35 12.86 21.06
CA ALA A 48 -6.07 12.36 21.57
C ALA A 48 -6.15 11.75 22.99
N SER A 49 -7.13 12.15 23.81
CA SER A 49 -7.30 11.61 25.17
C SER A 49 -8.03 10.26 25.22
N ARG A 50 -8.64 9.81 24.12
CA ARG A 50 -9.34 8.52 24.05
C ARG A 50 -8.39 7.36 24.31
N ARG A 51 -8.89 6.22 24.80
CA ARG A 51 -8.02 5.05 25.04
C ARG A 51 -7.46 4.47 23.74
N GLU A 52 -8.32 4.34 22.75
CA GLU A 52 -7.99 3.85 21.42
C GLU A 52 -6.99 4.77 20.73
N ARG A 53 -5.99 4.16 20.08
CA ARG A 53 -4.96 4.87 19.35
C ARG A 53 -5.34 5.16 17.91
N PHE A 54 -6.19 4.32 17.33
CA PHE A 54 -6.60 4.43 15.94
C PHE A 54 -8.11 4.61 15.86
N ILE A 55 -8.55 5.44 14.92
CA ILE A 55 -9.96 5.56 14.56
C ILE A 55 -10.13 5.25 13.07
N LYS A 56 -11.28 4.69 12.69
CA LYS A 56 -11.62 4.54 11.28
C LYS A 56 -12.29 5.81 10.76
N ARG A 57 -11.87 6.22 9.57
CA ARG A 57 -12.46 7.35 8.84
C ARG A 57 -12.49 7.01 7.35
N PRO A 58 -13.39 7.62 6.57
CA PRO A 58 -13.32 7.54 5.12
C PRO A 58 -11.91 7.87 4.63
N THR A 59 -11.36 7.02 3.77
CA THR A 59 -10.01 7.18 3.25
C THR A 59 -9.95 8.38 2.30
N ASN A 60 -8.97 9.25 2.50
CA ASN A 60 -8.59 10.31 1.58
C ASN A 60 -7.42 9.88 0.66
N THR A 61 -6.89 8.67 0.87
CA THR A 61 -5.67 8.19 0.22
C THR A 61 -6.03 7.19 -0.87
N PHE A 62 -6.47 7.70 -2.01
CA PHE A 62 -6.83 6.91 -3.18
C PHE A 62 -6.44 7.66 -4.46
N GLY A 63 -6.28 6.94 -5.56
CA GLY A 63 -6.01 7.57 -6.85
C GLY A 63 -5.25 6.66 -7.80
N GLN A 64 -4.45 7.30 -8.64
CA GLN A 64 -3.60 6.64 -9.62
C GLN A 64 -2.19 7.21 -9.53
N PHE A 65 -1.19 6.38 -9.75
CA PHE A 65 0.19 6.85 -9.91
C PHE A 65 0.83 6.28 -11.16
N GLU A 66 1.70 7.10 -11.76
CA GLU A 66 2.57 6.70 -12.86
C GLU A 66 3.83 6.06 -12.29
N THR A 67 4.23 4.93 -12.86
CA THR A 67 5.57 4.40 -12.62
C THR A 67 6.55 5.03 -13.61
N PRO A 68 7.72 5.55 -13.17
CA PRO A 68 8.67 6.28 -14.02
C PRO A 68 9.16 5.52 -15.27
N CYS A 69 8.98 4.21 -15.31
CA CYS A 69 9.49 3.32 -16.37
C CYS A 69 8.38 2.64 -17.18
N SER A 70 7.12 3.03 -17.03
CA SER A 70 6.01 2.41 -17.75
C SER A 70 4.88 3.39 -18.01
N ASN A 71 4.26 3.29 -19.18
CA ASN A 71 3.03 4.01 -19.52
C ASN A 71 1.78 3.38 -18.85
N VAL A 72 1.97 2.48 -17.89
CA VAL A 72 0.90 1.80 -17.16
C VAL A 72 0.58 2.61 -15.90
N MET A 73 -0.68 3.05 -15.81
CA MET A 73 -1.25 3.66 -14.61
C MET A 73 -1.62 2.59 -13.59
N ALA A 74 -1.14 2.73 -12.36
CA ALA A 74 -1.54 1.86 -11.25
C ALA A 74 -2.59 2.55 -10.39
N GLU A 75 -3.74 1.89 -10.20
CA GLU A 75 -4.78 2.33 -9.27
C GLU A 75 -4.45 1.90 -7.84
N PHE A 76 -4.70 2.76 -6.86
CA PHE A 76 -4.48 2.45 -5.45
C PHE A 76 -5.54 3.05 -4.54
N VAL A 77 -5.73 2.43 -3.38
CA VAL A 77 -6.56 2.92 -2.28
C VAL A 77 -6.02 2.37 -0.96
N ARG A 78 -5.86 3.23 0.05
CA ARG A 78 -5.57 2.84 1.43
C ARG A 78 -6.85 2.40 2.11
N MET A 79 -6.85 1.22 2.73
CA MET A 79 -8.01 0.64 3.40
C MET A 79 -7.64 0.01 4.74
N ALA A 80 -8.61 -0.10 5.64
CA ALA A 80 -8.51 -0.85 6.90
C ALA A 80 -8.35 -2.36 6.63
N ASP A 81 -7.65 -3.06 7.50
CA ASP A 81 -7.36 -4.50 7.35
C ASP A 81 -8.60 -5.38 7.53
N ASP A 82 -9.62 -4.88 8.23
CA ASP A 82 -10.92 -5.54 8.40
C ASP A 82 -11.98 -5.12 7.35
N THR A 83 -11.55 -4.55 6.23
CA THR A 83 -12.43 -4.27 5.09
C THR A 83 -13.07 -5.57 4.59
N LYS A 84 -14.40 -5.55 4.44
CA LYS A 84 -15.18 -6.70 4.00
C LYS A 84 -14.83 -7.16 2.59
N THR A 85 -14.81 -8.47 2.37
CA THR A 85 -14.46 -9.06 1.07
C THR A 85 -15.44 -8.65 -0.04
N GLU A 86 -16.72 -8.44 0.27
CA GLU A 86 -17.71 -8.00 -0.72
C GLU A 86 -17.40 -6.60 -1.26
N ASP A 87 -16.80 -5.73 -0.45
CA ASP A 87 -16.40 -4.40 -0.88
C ASP A 87 -15.14 -4.45 -1.74
N LEU A 88 -14.22 -5.38 -1.45
CA LEU A 88 -13.06 -5.66 -2.32
C LEU A 88 -13.50 -6.20 -3.69
N GLU A 89 -14.48 -7.11 -3.73
CA GLU A 89 -15.02 -7.63 -4.98
C GLU A 89 -15.63 -6.51 -5.85
N LYS A 90 -16.40 -5.61 -5.24
CA LYS A 90 -16.94 -4.44 -5.94
C LYS A 90 -15.82 -3.52 -6.43
N LEU A 91 -14.79 -3.28 -5.62
CA LEU A 91 -13.64 -2.46 -6.03
C LEU A 91 -12.99 -3.04 -7.28
N PHE A 92 -12.61 -4.32 -7.26
CA PHE A 92 -11.85 -4.92 -8.34
C PHE A 92 -12.66 -5.03 -9.63
N PHE A 93 -13.88 -5.57 -9.54
CA PHE A 93 -14.61 -5.97 -10.74
C PHE A 93 -15.64 -4.93 -11.20
N ARG A 94 -16.10 -4.03 -10.33
CA ARG A 94 -17.09 -3.00 -10.70
C ARG A 94 -16.47 -1.62 -10.86
N ILE A 95 -15.63 -1.16 -9.92
CA ILE A 95 -14.99 0.16 -10.00
C ILE A 95 -13.82 0.11 -10.98
N TRP A 96 -12.81 -0.72 -10.71
CA TRP A 96 -11.60 -0.85 -11.54
C TRP A 96 -11.83 -1.67 -12.80
N LYS A 97 -13.03 -2.25 -12.96
CA LYS A 97 -13.46 -2.99 -14.15
C LYS A 97 -12.47 -4.10 -14.53
N LEU A 98 -11.81 -4.71 -13.56
CA LEU A 98 -10.91 -5.84 -13.80
C LEU A 98 -11.72 -7.02 -14.30
N ARG A 99 -11.14 -7.80 -15.21
CA ARG A 99 -11.74 -9.08 -15.59
C ARG A 99 -11.55 -10.08 -14.47
N LYS A 100 -12.60 -10.88 -14.18
CA LYS A 100 -12.47 -12.03 -13.27
C LYS A 100 -11.36 -12.97 -13.75
N PRO A 101 -10.30 -13.20 -12.95
CA PRO A 101 -9.17 -14.02 -13.36
C PRO A 101 -9.57 -15.50 -13.43
N GLY A 102 -8.98 -16.23 -14.38
CA GLY A 102 -9.13 -17.69 -14.47
C GLY A 102 -8.10 -18.46 -13.63
N LEU A 103 -7.07 -17.77 -13.15
CA LEU A 103 -6.02 -18.30 -12.28
C LEU A 103 -5.52 -17.16 -11.38
N VAL A 104 -5.34 -17.43 -10.10
CA VAL A 104 -4.73 -16.52 -9.13
C VAL A 104 -3.42 -17.14 -8.66
N LEU A 105 -2.33 -16.37 -8.73
CA LEU A 105 -1.00 -16.77 -8.25
C LEU A 105 -0.63 -15.89 -7.05
N SER A 106 -0.38 -16.53 -5.91
CA SER A 106 0.12 -15.87 -4.70
C SER A 106 1.56 -16.30 -4.46
N LEU A 107 2.48 -15.33 -4.47
CA LEU A 107 3.91 -15.57 -4.28
C LEU A 107 4.32 -14.98 -2.93
N HIS A 108 4.94 -15.80 -2.08
CA HIS A 108 5.41 -15.41 -0.76
C HIS A 108 6.92 -15.67 -0.65
N GLY A 109 7.63 -14.79 0.06
CA GLY A 109 9.06 -14.92 0.32
C GLY A 109 9.87 -13.69 -0.12
N SER A 110 11.18 -13.80 0.02
CA SER A 110 12.12 -12.76 -0.38
C SER A 110 12.54 -12.91 -1.84
N VAL A 111 12.85 -11.77 -2.48
CA VAL A 111 13.44 -11.79 -3.82
C VAL A 111 14.87 -12.35 -3.69
N PRO A 112 15.25 -13.39 -4.45
CA PRO A 112 16.61 -13.92 -4.40
C PRO A 112 17.64 -12.82 -4.68
N THR A 113 18.76 -12.81 -3.95
CA THR A 113 19.81 -11.78 -4.15
C THR A 113 20.67 -12.04 -5.39
N ALA A 114 20.87 -13.31 -5.74
CA ALA A 114 21.68 -13.70 -6.90
C ALA A 114 20.93 -13.47 -8.23
N LYS A 115 21.55 -12.73 -9.16
CA LYS A 115 20.99 -12.40 -10.49
C LYS A 115 20.54 -13.64 -11.29
N ALA A 116 21.30 -14.73 -11.23
CA ALA A 116 20.96 -15.97 -11.93
C ALA A 116 19.65 -16.58 -11.39
N SER A 117 19.48 -16.59 -10.06
CA SER A 117 18.28 -17.08 -9.38
C SER A 117 17.08 -16.16 -9.64
N GLN A 118 17.27 -14.84 -9.65
CA GLN A 118 16.23 -13.88 -10.04
C GLN A 118 15.75 -14.14 -11.48
N LYS A 119 16.68 -14.26 -12.44
CA LYS A 119 16.34 -14.51 -13.85
C LYS A 119 15.56 -15.82 -14.01
N ARG A 120 15.95 -16.87 -13.28
CA ARG A 120 15.23 -18.16 -13.29
C ARG A 120 13.84 -18.02 -12.68
N CYS A 121 13.70 -17.35 -11.54
CA CYS A 121 12.43 -17.11 -10.87
C CYS A 121 11.45 -16.33 -11.78
N TYR A 122 11.88 -15.18 -12.30
CA TYR A 122 11.07 -14.38 -13.22
C TYR A 122 10.73 -15.15 -14.49
N GLY A 123 11.68 -15.89 -15.07
CA GLY A 123 11.42 -16.72 -16.26
C GLY A 123 10.32 -17.76 -16.04
N LEU A 124 10.30 -18.41 -14.87
CA LEU A 124 9.23 -19.36 -14.52
C LEU A 124 7.88 -18.66 -14.36
N ILE A 125 7.84 -17.53 -13.62
CA ILE A 125 6.61 -16.76 -13.40
C ILE A 125 6.05 -16.26 -14.74
N PHE A 126 6.87 -15.58 -15.55
CA PHE A 126 6.45 -15.06 -16.85
C PHE A 126 6.01 -16.18 -17.80
N GLY A 127 6.67 -17.34 -17.77
CA GLY A 127 6.27 -18.49 -18.58
C GLY A 127 4.87 -19.01 -18.24
N VAL A 128 4.51 -19.04 -16.95
CA VAL A 128 3.14 -19.38 -16.52
C VAL A 128 2.16 -18.31 -16.99
N LEU A 129 2.48 -17.03 -16.74
CA LEU A 129 1.62 -15.89 -17.09
C LEU A 129 1.29 -15.83 -18.59
N GLN A 130 2.29 -16.04 -19.46
CA GLN A 130 2.11 -16.00 -20.92
C GLN A 130 1.23 -17.15 -21.45
N LYS A 131 1.33 -18.34 -20.85
CA LYS A 131 0.51 -19.51 -21.24
C LYS A 131 -0.95 -19.33 -20.84
N THR A 132 -1.20 -18.69 -19.72
CA THR A 132 -2.54 -18.26 -19.33
C THR A 132 -2.93 -16.99 -20.10
N ARG A 133 -3.39 -17.14 -21.35
CA ARG A 133 -3.86 -16.07 -22.29
C ARG A 133 -5.03 -15.18 -21.80
N LYS A 134 -5.25 -15.06 -20.49
CA LYS A 134 -6.26 -14.20 -19.86
C LYS A 134 -5.69 -13.46 -18.63
N PHE A 135 -4.40 -13.15 -18.64
CA PHE A 135 -3.78 -12.38 -17.57
C PHE A 135 -3.93 -10.88 -17.84
N GLN A 136 -4.77 -10.22 -17.06
CA GLN A 136 -4.60 -8.79 -16.80
C GLN A 136 -3.78 -8.73 -15.51
N SER A 137 -2.61 -8.10 -15.57
CA SER A 137 -1.82 -7.85 -14.37
C SER A 137 -2.68 -7.02 -13.43
N ILE A 138 -3.10 -7.61 -12.32
CA ILE A 138 -3.60 -6.83 -11.20
C ILE A 138 -2.37 -6.08 -10.70
N PRO A 139 -2.33 -4.74 -10.75
CA PRO A 139 -1.25 -4.00 -10.13
C PRO A 139 -1.20 -4.43 -8.67
N SER A 140 -0.01 -4.91 -8.27
CA SER A 140 0.32 -5.49 -6.98
C SER A 140 -0.58 -5.03 -5.82
N PHE A 141 -1.39 -5.94 -5.28
CA PHE A 141 -1.93 -5.80 -3.93
C PHE A 141 -0.78 -5.92 -2.94
N SER A 142 -0.20 -4.78 -2.57
CA SER A 142 0.61 -4.68 -1.35
C SER A 142 -0.36 -4.51 -0.18
N CYS A 143 -0.99 -5.61 0.24
CA CYS A 143 -1.56 -5.67 1.57
C CYS A 143 -0.40 -5.98 2.53
N ARG A 144 0.08 -4.94 3.23
CA ARG A 144 1.30 -4.87 4.04
C ARG A 144 2.60 -5.13 3.26
N MET A 145 3.28 -4.03 2.90
CA MET A 145 4.68 -3.78 3.23
C MET A 145 5.00 -2.28 3.05
N ILE A 146 4.62 -1.46 4.04
CA ILE A 146 5.15 -0.08 4.13
C ILE A 146 6.59 -0.10 4.68
N ASN A 147 7.03 -1.18 5.33
CA ASN A 147 8.38 -1.24 5.91
C ASN A 147 9.51 -1.65 4.94
N GLU A 148 9.24 -2.27 3.79
CA GLU A 148 10.32 -2.69 2.86
C GLU A 148 10.52 -1.77 1.64
N THR A 149 9.56 -0.91 1.33
CA THR A 149 9.66 0.03 0.19
C THR A 149 10.75 1.09 0.43
N HIS A 150 11.08 1.39 1.69
CA HIS A 150 12.22 2.24 2.05
C HIS A 150 13.59 1.61 1.74
N GLN A 151 13.67 0.29 1.62
CA GLN A 151 14.94 -0.42 1.42
C GLN A 151 15.27 -0.61 -0.07
N ARG A 152 14.28 -0.73 -0.96
CA ARG A 152 14.52 -0.86 -2.42
C ARG A 152 14.83 0.45 -3.13
N ILE A 153 14.37 1.59 -2.63
CA ILE A 153 14.84 2.91 -3.10
C ILE A 153 16.33 3.10 -2.74
N HIS A 154 16.81 2.41 -1.70
CA HIS A 154 18.18 2.51 -1.20
C HIS A 154 19.24 1.78 -2.05
N GLU A 155 18.85 0.82 -2.88
CA GLU A 155 19.79 0.10 -3.77
C GLU A 155 19.89 0.77 -5.15
N SER A 156 18.80 1.36 -5.67
CA SER A 156 18.83 2.08 -6.95
C SER A 156 19.61 3.41 -6.88
N LEU A 157 19.75 4.01 -5.69
CA LEU A 157 20.54 5.24 -5.48
C LEU A 157 22.02 4.99 -5.19
N LYS A 158 22.46 3.73 -5.04
CA LYS A 158 23.89 3.39 -4.86
C LYS A 158 24.63 3.08 -6.16
N ILE A 159 23.93 3.01 -7.29
CA ILE A 159 24.53 2.70 -8.61
C ILE A 159 24.78 4.00 -9.42
N GLY A 160 24.49 5.17 -8.84
CA GLY A 160 24.63 6.48 -9.50
C GLY A 160 25.40 7.52 -8.70
N ALA A 161 26.39 7.11 -7.91
CA ALA A 161 27.37 8.00 -7.26
C ALA A 161 28.78 7.43 -7.43
#